data_AF-A0A7R9B2J7-F1
#
_entry.id   AF-A0A7R9B2J7-F1
#
_cell.length_a   1.000
_cell.length_b   1.000
_cell.length_c   1.000
_cell.angle_alpha   90.00
_cell.angle_beta   90.00
_cell.angle_gamma   90.00
#
_symmetry.space_group_name_H-M   'P 1'
#
loop_
_entity.id
_entity.type
_entity.pdbx_description
1 polymer ?
#
loop_
_entity_poly.entity_id
_entity_poly.type
_entity_poly.pdbx_seq_one_letter_code
_entity_poly.pdbx_strand_id
1 'polypeptide(L)' 'MKPRPGDWAVMDQVRESICFSLDNGSTKFYDLLQLVEFYQLNAGCLPTRLTHYVVQSPTGPLYSEKPMGTIPPTF' A
#
# COMPACT_ATOMS: atom_id res chain seq x y z
N MET A 1 5.48 -9.81 15.94
CA MET A 1 6.57 -8.85 16.12
C MET A 1 6.29 -7.68 15.20
N LYS A 2 6.02 -6.48 15.73
CA LYS A 2 5.70 -5.31 14.91
C LYS A 2 7.03 -4.61 14.57
N PRO A 3 7.38 -4.41 13.28
CA PRO A 3 8.65 -3.78 12.91
C PRO A 3 8.71 -2.35 13.48
N ARG A 4 9.90 -1.91 13.91
CA ARG A 4 10.10 -0.54 14.40
C ARG A 4 10.11 0.43 13.21
N PRO A 5 9.69 1.70 13.39
CA PRO A 5 9.86 2.72 12.36
C PRO A 5 11.34 2.82 11.96
N GLY A 6 11.66 2.45 10.71
CA GLY A 6 13.04 2.43 10.17
C GLY A 6 13.58 1.05 9.75
N ASP A 7 12.96 -0.06 10.18
CA ASP A 7 13.46 -1.43 9.88
C ASP A 7 13.27 -1.86 8.40
N TRP A 8 12.59 -1.06 7.58
CA TRP A 8 12.39 -1.35 6.15
C TRP A 8 13.58 -0.93 5.28
N ALA A 9 14.51 -0.11 5.79
CA ALA A 9 15.70 0.32 5.08
C ALA A 9 16.86 -0.65 5.36
N VAL A 10 17.41 -1.26 4.30
CA VAL A 10 18.48 -2.25 4.39
C VAL A 10 19.64 -1.83 3.49
N MET A 11 20.87 -1.89 4.02
CA MET A 11 22.08 -1.65 3.23
C MET A 11 22.33 -2.82 2.26
N ASP A 12 22.41 -2.54 0.97
CA ASP A 12 22.93 -3.46 -0.05
C ASP A 12 24.46 -3.36 -0.06
N GLN A 13 25.12 -4.41 0.44
CA GLN A 13 26.59 -4.46 0.54
C GLN A 13 27.28 -4.53 -0.83
N VAL A 14 26.58 -5.03 -1.86
CA VAL A 14 27.17 -5.20 -3.20
C VAL A 14 27.18 -3.87 -3.95
N ARG A 15 26.14 -3.07 -3.77
CA ARG A 15 25.92 -1.81 -4.50
C ARG A 15 26.14 -0.58 -3.62
N GLU A 16 26.52 -0.80 -2.37
CA GLU A 16 26.80 0.22 -1.35
C GLU A 16 25.68 1.28 -1.26
N SER A 17 24.42 0.82 -1.28
CA SER A 17 23.24 1.68 -1.36
C SER A 17 22.12 1.22 -0.43
N ILE A 18 21.26 2.15 -0.01
CA ILE A 18 20.07 1.85 0.78
C ILE A 18 18.98 1.29 -0.13
N CYS A 19 18.42 0.15 0.27
CA CYS A 19 17.26 -0.47 -0.36
C CYS A 19 16.09 -0.56 0.63
N PHE A 20 14.88 -0.67 0.07
CA PHE A 20 13.64 -0.92 0.79
C PHE A 20 13.34 -2.42 0.77
N SER A 21 12.86 -2.96 1.89
CA SER A 21 12.47 -4.36 2.01
C SER A 21 11.37 -4.56 3.06
N LEU A 22 10.48 -5.53 2.82
CA LEU A 22 9.42 -5.95 3.75
C LEU A 22 9.70 -7.31 4.41
N ASP A 23 10.72 -8.02 3.93
CA ASP A 23 11.05 -9.41 4.26
C ASP A 23 12.50 -9.53 4.74
N ASN A 24 12.93 -8.58 5.59
CA ASN A 24 14.25 -8.55 6.22
C ASN A 24 15.43 -8.59 5.23
N GLY A 25 15.26 -7.99 4.06
CA GLY A 25 16.29 -7.89 3.04
C GLY A 25 16.37 -9.06 2.07
N SER A 26 15.43 -10.02 2.14
CA SER A 26 15.34 -11.12 1.17
C SER A 26 14.96 -10.60 -0.23
N THR A 27 14.04 -9.65 -0.30
CA THR A 27 13.70 -8.91 -1.52
C THR A 27 14.03 -7.43 -1.32
N LYS A 28 14.84 -6.87 -2.22
CA LYS A 28 15.36 -5.50 -2.13
C LYS A 28 14.87 -4.66 -3.30
N PHE A 29 14.44 -3.43 -3.01
CA PHE A 29 14.00 -2.44 -3.99
C PHE A 29 14.80 -1.15 -3.81
N TYR A 30 15.18 -0.49 -4.90
CA TYR A 30 15.98 0.75 -4.83
C TYR A 30 15.14 1.98 -4.50
N ASP A 31 13.84 1.92 -4.79
CA ASP A 31 12.88 2.95 -4.45
C ASP A 31 11.50 2.34 -4.11
N LEU A 32 10.59 3.19 -3.64
CA LEU A 32 9.24 2.78 -3.26
C LEU A 32 8.37 2.43 -4.47
N LEU A 33 8.64 2.99 -5.65
CA LEU A 33 7.86 2.71 -6.84
C LEU A 33 8.07 1.26 -7.29
N GLN A 34 9.33 0.83 -7.38
CA GLN A 34 9.71 -0.54 -7.71
C GLN A 34 9.12 -1.54 -6.72
N LEU A 35 9.12 -1.20 -5.43
CA LEU A 35 8.48 -2.01 -4.39
C LEU A 35 6.99 -2.18 -4.65
N VAL A 36 6.28 -1.06 -4.89
CA VAL A 36 4.83 -1.08 -5.14
C VAL A 36 4.51 -1.88 -6.41
N GLU A 37 5.21 -1.63 -7.52
CA GLU A 37 5.00 -2.33 -8.78
C GLU A 37 5.20 -3.85 -8.63
N PHE A 38 6.25 -4.26 -7.92
CA PHE A 38 6.49 -5.68 -7.64
C PHE A 38 5.32 -6.31 -6.89
N TYR A 39 4.83 -5.65 -5.84
CA TYR A 39 3.75 -6.17 -5.01
C TYR A 39 2.34 -6.02 -5.61
N GLN A 40 2.19 -5.22 -6.65
CA GLN A 40 0.98 -5.22 -7.49
C GLN A 40 0.91 -6.49 -8.37
N LEU A 41 2.06 -6.96 -8.87
CA LEU A 41 2.14 -8.15 -9.72
C LEU A 41 2.24 -9.45 -8.92
N ASN A 42 2.97 -9.43 -7.80
CA ASN A 42 3.32 -10.59 -6.98
C ASN A 42 2.90 -10.41 -5.52
N ALA A 43 2.45 -11.47 -4.85
CA ALA A 43 2.12 -11.36 -3.41
C ALA A 43 3.38 -11.29 -2.53
N GLY A 44 4.48 -11.94 -2.93
CA GLY A 44 5.73 -11.99 -2.16
C GLY A 44 5.47 -12.48 -0.72
N CYS A 45 5.95 -11.71 0.27
CA CYS A 45 5.70 -11.99 1.69
C CYS A 45 4.34 -11.48 2.23
N LEU A 46 3.52 -10.82 1.39
CA LEU A 46 2.22 -10.29 1.79
C LEU A 46 1.13 -11.39 1.67
N PRO A 47 0.04 -11.29 2.47
CA PRO A 47 -1.10 -12.20 2.33
C PRO A 47 -1.81 -12.12 0.97
N THR A 48 -1.72 -10.98 0.29
CA THR A 48 -2.28 -10.74 -1.05
C THR A 48 -1.54 -9.62 -1.76
N ARG A 49 -1.75 -9.52 -3.08
CA ARG A 49 -1.20 -8.45 -3.92
C ARG A 49 -1.80 -7.10 -3.57
N LEU A 50 -1.05 -6.04 -3.84
CA LEU A 50 -1.57 -4.68 -3.82
C LEU A 50 -2.52 -4.48 -4.99
N THR A 51 -3.78 -4.17 -4.69
CA THR A 51 -4.84 -4.02 -5.69
C THR A 51 -5.50 -2.65 -5.67
N HIS A 52 -5.40 -1.93 -4.56
CA HIS A 52 -6.04 -0.63 -4.34
C HIS A 52 -5.09 0.29 -3.57
N TYR A 53 -5.21 1.59 -3.78
CA TYR A 53 -4.52 2.62 -3.01
C TYR A 53 -5.56 3.49 -2.30
N VAL A 54 -5.16 4.06 -1.15
CA VAL A 54 -6.00 4.99 -0.38
C VAL A 54 -5.42 6.38 -0.54
N VAL A 55 -6.26 7.33 -0.94
CA VAL A 55 -5.92 8.76 -0.99
C VAL A 55 -6.49 9.42 0.26
N GLN A 56 -5.67 10.11 1.03
CA GLN A 56 -6.19 10.99 2.08
C GLN A 56 -6.86 12.19 1.40
N SER A 57 -8.17 12.33 1.58
CA SER A 57 -8.87 13.55 1.21
C SER A 57 -8.52 14.66 2.22
N PRO A 58 -8.23 15.89 1.77
CA PRO A 58 -8.05 17.03 2.67
C PRO A 58 -9.28 17.32 3.56
N THR A 59 -10.45 16.79 3.19
CA THR A 59 -11.76 17.04 3.82
C THR A 59 -12.31 15.86 4.62
N GLY A 60 -11.51 14.81 4.91
CA GLY A 60 -11.98 13.63 5.64
C GLY A 60 -12.85 12.70 4.76
N PRO A 61 -13.24 11.52 5.26
CA PRO A 61 -13.97 10.55 4.46
C PRO A 61 -15.34 11.11 4.10
N LEU A 62 -15.48 11.50 2.82
CA LEU A 62 -16.75 11.89 2.22
C LEU A 62 -17.55 10.59 2.02
N TYR A 63 -18.07 10.02 3.11
CA TYR A 63 -19.17 9.08 3.00
C TYR A 63 -20.30 9.86 2.33
N SER A 64 -20.53 9.57 1.06
CA SER A 64 -21.71 10.02 0.35
C SER A 64 -22.90 9.40 1.07
N GLU A 65 -23.54 10.18 1.95
CA GLU A 65 -24.93 9.98 2.33
C GLU A 65 -25.73 9.99 1.02
N LYS A 66 -25.90 8.81 0.42
CA LYS A 66 -26.80 8.60 -0.71
C LYS A 66 -28.20 8.78 -0.12
N PRO A 67 -28.96 9.85 -0.44
CA PRO A 67 -30.31 9.97 0.07
C PRO A 67 -31.11 8.79 -0.46
N MET A 68 -31.49 7.92 0.47
CA MET A 68 -32.19 6.69 0.20
C MET A 68 -33.59 7.03 -0.29
N GLY A 69 -33.81 6.86 -1.59
CA GLY A 69 -35.10 6.58 -2.22
C GLY A 69 -36.23 7.56 -1.90
N THR A 70 -36.37 8.59 -2.74
CA THR A 70 -37.68 9.18 -2.99
C THR A 70 -38.57 8.08 -3.58
N ILE A 71 -39.47 7.52 -2.77
CA ILE A 71 -40.58 6.69 -3.23
C ILE A 71 -41.45 7.54 -4.17
N PRO A 72 -41.62 7.19 -5.46
CA PRO A 72 -42.61 7.87 -6.29
C PRO A 72 -44.01 7.51 -5.78
N PRO A 73 -44.96 8.48 -5.74
CA PRO A 73 -46.34 8.15 -5.45
C PRO A 73 -46.85 7.19 -6.53
N THR A 74 -47.33 6.03 -6.12
CA THR A 74 -48.11 5.15 -7.00
C THR A 74 -49.52 5.73 -7.08
N PHE A 75 -50.06 5.78 -8.30
CA PHE A 75 -51.38 6.32 -8.66
C PHE A 75 -52.51 5.88 -7.74
#